data_AF-A0A951TBM8-F1
#
_entry.id   AF-A0A951TBM8-F1
#
_cell.length_a   1.000
_cell.length_b   1.000
_cell.length_c   1.000
_cell.angle_alpha   90.00
_cell.angle_beta   90.00
_cell.angle_gamma   90.00
#
_symmetry.space_group_name_H-M   'P 1'
#
loop_
_entity.id
_entity.type
_entity.pdbx_description
1 polymer ?
#
loop_
_entity_poly.entity_id
_entity_poly.type
_entity_poly.pdbx_seq_one_letter_code
_entity_poly.pdbx_strand_id
1 'polypeptide(L)'
;YFTLGDLVYLGTRMLGTGLIGGKAVDLLLARNILLHEDPHWAGGLEMHDSFFIPSDVFYTYLVQSGCWPVRRRLLHAENFLDHAAEAREKIIAGAFPPHILKRFSDMLDYFGQSPVVVRSSSLLEDSFGNAFSGKYESVFCANQGNRANRLAEFTQAVKQVYASAMSREAIEYRAEHGLLESDEQMALVVQRVCGAHHGPWYFPQIAAVAFSFNPYVWSEDINPRAGVLRLVFGLGTRAVDRADGDHTRLVALNAPELRPEGRGAAAAAVSQQKVDVLDLAGGGMVSMDFHRLITQVEVPSLPLFAADDPALIRYARERGVNLPTAMRINFDGLLNRTDFIRDVRLMLDTLQAAYDHPVDVEFAANFDNEGRYRIALLQCRPLRVKGVDNPVLPPPPDAPNDLFLHARGPVIGRSRLVSIDRIIYVPARVYSALSVQEQYAVARTIGRLNREDPERATPPQTLLIGPGRWGSTIPALGVPVSFSEISRVSALCELLEMHDGLMPEVSLGTHFFNDLVEVDMLYLALDPARKETLFDAARLLALPNQLTSLLPGSEQQAEVLHVVELPLEDGARASLWADTMKQQVYCHFTSVNG
;
A
#
# COMPACT_ATOMS: atom_id res chain seq x y z
N TYR A 1 27.24 5.93 -8.37
CA TYR A 1 26.35 6.24 -9.50
C TYR A 1 26.17 7.74 -9.78
N PHE A 2 26.37 8.67 -8.83
CA PHE A 2 26.32 10.11 -9.13
C PHE A 2 27.63 10.65 -9.70
N THR A 3 27.54 11.53 -10.69
CA THR A 3 28.65 12.35 -11.20
C THR A 3 28.63 13.75 -10.59
N LEU A 4 29.73 14.50 -10.74
CA LEU A 4 29.77 15.91 -10.33
C LEU A 4 28.72 16.75 -11.09
N GLY A 5 28.48 16.44 -12.37
CA GLY A 5 27.47 17.12 -13.17
C GLY A 5 26.07 16.95 -12.59
N ASP A 6 25.74 15.75 -12.11
CA ASP A 6 24.46 15.45 -11.48
C ASP A 6 24.26 16.25 -10.20
N LEU A 7 25.30 16.34 -9.37
CA LEU A 7 25.24 17.10 -8.10
C LEU A 7 25.11 18.60 -8.34
N VAL A 8 25.81 19.15 -9.34
CA VAL A 8 25.68 20.56 -9.72
C VAL A 8 24.28 20.84 -10.25
N TYR A 9 23.74 19.97 -11.11
CA TYR A 9 22.38 20.08 -11.61
C TYR A 9 21.35 20.00 -10.48
N LEU A 10 21.50 19.04 -9.56
CA LEU A 10 20.65 18.92 -8.37
C LEU A 10 20.66 20.21 -7.55
N GLY A 11 21.83 20.84 -7.36
CA GLY A 11 21.95 22.13 -6.68
C GLY A 11 21.11 23.24 -7.33
N THR A 12 20.95 23.23 -8.67
CA THR A 12 20.07 24.20 -9.36
C THR A 12 18.57 23.95 -9.12
N ARG A 13 18.22 22.75 -8.65
CA ARG A 13 16.85 22.31 -8.36
C ARG A 13 16.47 22.38 -6.88
N MET A 14 17.38 22.82 -6.01
CA MET A 14 17.14 22.94 -4.57
C MET A 14 16.61 24.33 -4.18
N LEU A 15 15.52 24.35 -3.42
CA LEU A 15 14.93 25.56 -2.84
C LEU A 15 15.35 25.77 -1.39
N GLY A 16 16.61 25.47 -1.07
CA GLY A 16 17.21 25.55 0.26
C GLY A 16 18.63 24.99 0.25
N THR A 17 19.16 24.68 1.42
CA THR A 17 20.54 24.20 1.62
C THR A 17 20.67 22.93 2.44
N GLY A 18 19.56 22.44 3.01
CA GLY A 18 19.52 21.23 3.82
C GLY A 18 19.48 19.93 3.01
N LEU A 19 19.01 18.86 3.67
CA LEU A 19 18.91 17.52 3.10
C LEU A 19 17.59 17.34 2.34
N ILE A 20 17.59 16.53 1.28
CA ILE A 20 16.43 16.30 0.39
C ILE A 20 15.58 15.06 0.79
N GLY A 21 16.02 14.31 1.80
CA GLY A 21 15.35 13.12 2.34
C GLY A 21 15.34 11.91 1.41
N GLY A 22 14.75 10.82 1.89
CA GLY A 22 14.97 9.50 1.31
C GLY A 22 14.34 9.23 -0.03
N LYS A 23 13.05 9.58 -0.20
CA LYS A 23 12.37 9.38 -1.49
C LYS A 23 13.11 10.09 -2.63
N ALA A 24 13.64 11.27 -2.36
CA ALA A 24 14.41 12.04 -3.34
C ALA A 24 15.72 11.33 -3.71
N VAL A 25 16.48 10.90 -2.69
CA VAL A 25 17.77 10.22 -2.88
C VAL A 25 17.59 8.91 -3.62
N ASP A 26 16.66 8.06 -3.17
CA ASP A 26 16.40 6.76 -3.78
C ASP A 26 15.90 6.87 -5.23
N LEU A 27 15.01 7.82 -5.52
CA LEU A 27 14.54 8.06 -6.88
C LEU A 27 15.68 8.44 -7.82
N LEU A 28 16.53 9.37 -7.40
CA LEU A 28 17.67 9.83 -8.19
C LEU A 28 18.73 8.73 -8.35
N LEU A 29 18.99 7.97 -7.29
CA LEU A 29 19.93 6.85 -7.29
C LEU A 29 19.47 5.74 -8.24
N ALA A 30 18.22 5.28 -8.10
CA ALA A 30 17.63 4.25 -8.96
C ALA A 30 17.68 4.63 -10.44
N ARG A 31 17.35 5.89 -10.76
CA ARG A 31 17.46 6.40 -12.12
C ARG A 31 18.90 6.34 -12.64
N ASN A 32 19.86 6.79 -11.85
CA ASN A 32 21.28 6.78 -12.25
C ASN A 32 21.84 5.38 -12.41
N ILE A 33 21.40 4.43 -11.57
CA ILE A 33 21.72 3.00 -11.72
C ILE A 33 21.25 2.52 -13.10
N LEU A 34 19.97 2.70 -13.43
CA LEU A 34 19.41 2.23 -14.70
C LEU A 34 20.13 2.84 -15.91
N LEU A 35 20.37 4.16 -15.89
CA LEU A 35 21.07 4.84 -16.99
C LEU A 35 22.55 4.43 -17.13
N HIS A 36 23.19 4.02 -16.03
CA HIS A 36 24.58 3.59 -16.02
C HIS A 36 24.75 2.14 -16.47
N GLU A 37 23.88 1.25 -15.99
CA GLU A 37 23.99 -0.20 -16.22
C GLU A 37 23.50 -0.63 -17.62
N ASP A 38 22.48 0.02 -18.18
CA ASP A 38 21.97 -0.31 -19.50
C ASP A 38 21.59 0.94 -20.34
N PRO A 39 22.29 1.21 -21.47
CA PRO A 39 21.98 2.32 -22.38
C PRO A 39 20.55 2.33 -22.93
N HIS A 40 19.85 1.19 -22.94
CA HIS A 40 18.44 1.10 -23.34
C HIS A 40 17.56 2.12 -22.59
N TRP A 41 17.86 2.37 -21.31
CA TRP A 41 17.09 3.28 -20.46
C TRP A 41 17.20 4.75 -20.84
N ALA A 42 18.21 5.16 -21.62
CA ALA A 42 18.34 6.53 -22.09
C ALA A 42 17.16 6.96 -23.00
N GLY A 43 16.58 6.01 -23.75
CA GLY A 43 15.38 6.22 -24.55
C GLY A 43 14.08 5.73 -23.91
N GLY A 44 14.19 4.77 -22.98
CA GLY A 44 13.05 4.15 -22.29
C GLY A 44 12.51 4.93 -21.09
N LEU A 45 13.33 5.77 -20.45
CA LEU A 45 12.88 6.59 -19.31
C LEU A 45 12.43 7.99 -19.75
N GLU A 46 11.36 8.49 -19.13
CA GLU A 46 11.04 9.92 -19.22
C GLU A 46 12.11 10.77 -18.55
N MET A 47 12.28 12.03 -18.97
CA MET A 47 13.20 12.94 -18.31
C MET A 47 12.72 13.25 -16.89
N HIS A 48 13.62 13.12 -15.90
CA HIS A 48 13.30 13.49 -14.53
C HIS A 48 13.21 15.01 -14.39
N ASP A 49 12.06 15.51 -13.96
CA ASP A 49 11.82 16.94 -13.73
C ASP A 49 11.23 17.16 -12.34
N SER A 50 12.10 17.52 -11.39
CA SER A 50 11.73 17.78 -10.01
C SER A 50 12.55 18.91 -9.40
N PHE A 51 11.95 19.56 -8.40
CA PHE A 51 12.61 20.46 -7.47
C PHE A 51 12.51 19.88 -6.06
N PHE A 52 13.45 20.28 -5.20
CA PHE A 52 13.56 19.77 -3.85
C PHE A 52 13.45 20.92 -2.86
N ILE A 53 12.55 20.81 -1.89
CA ILE A 53 12.46 21.74 -0.76
C ILE A 53 13.16 21.04 0.41
N PRO A 54 14.40 21.41 0.75
CA PRO A 54 15.17 20.65 1.72
C PRO A 54 14.71 20.91 3.17
N SER A 55 15.19 20.08 4.10
CA SER A 55 14.74 20.06 5.49
C SER A 55 14.97 21.37 6.27
N ASP A 56 15.92 22.21 5.85
CA ASP A 56 16.17 23.53 6.46
C ASP A 56 14.98 24.49 6.31
N VAL A 57 14.25 24.39 5.19
CA VAL A 57 13.03 25.15 4.95
C VAL A 57 11.93 24.72 5.91
N PHE A 58 11.81 23.42 6.18
CA PHE A 58 10.84 22.89 7.14
C PHE A 58 11.12 23.38 8.56
N TYR A 59 12.37 23.33 9.04
CA TYR A 59 12.71 23.89 10.36
C TYR A 59 12.41 25.38 10.47
N THR A 60 12.82 26.15 9.46
CA THR A 60 12.55 27.58 9.41
C THR A 60 11.05 27.85 9.52
N TYR A 61 10.24 27.06 8.81
CA TYR A 61 8.79 27.14 8.84
C TYR A 61 8.20 26.78 10.21
N LEU A 62 8.68 25.71 10.86
CA LEU A 62 8.21 25.32 12.20
C LEU A 62 8.52 26.36 13.28
N VAL A 63 9.69 27.01 13.20
CA VAL A 63 10.07 28.07 14.12
C VAL A 63 9.16 29.29 13.93
N GLN A 64 8.95 29.73 12.69
CA GLN A 64 8.15 30.92 12.38
C GLN A 64 6.65 30.73 12.62
N SER A 65 6.13 29.53 12.42
CA SER A 65 4.74 29.18 12.75
C SER A 65 4.49 29.03 14.25
N GLY A 66 5.52 29.16 15.10
CA GLY A 66 5.40 28.93 16.54
C GLY A 66 5.07 27.48 16.89
N CYS A 67 5.35 26.54 15.99
CA CYS A 67 5.13 25.11 16.17
C CYS A 67 6.30 24.45 16.93
N TRP A 68 7.50 25.01 16.85
CA TRP A 68 8.70 24.46 17.50
C TRP A 68 8.53 24.14 19.00
N PRO A 69 7.96 25.02 19.85
CA PRO A 69 7.77 24.71 21.27
C PRO A 69 6.75 23.57 21.51
N VAL A 70 5.73 23.46 20.66
CA VAL A 70 4.74 22.37 20.73
C VAL A 70 5.40 21.04 20.37
N ARG A 71 6.20 21.03 19.30
CA ARG A 71 6.99 19.88 18.89
C ARG A 71 7.93 19.39 19.98
N ARG A 72 8.53 20.29 20.76
CA ARG A 72 9.38 19.86 21.89
C ARG A 72 8.60 19.22 23.04
N ARG A 73 7.36 19.64 23.29
CA ARG A 73 6.48 19.04 24.31
C ARG A 73 6.04 17.62 23.91
N LEU A 74 5.87 17.36 22.60
CA LEU A 74 5.55 16.02 22.09
C LEU A 74 6.54 14.94 22.53
N LEU A 75 7.82 15.29 22.64
CA LEU A 75 8.90 14.34 22.94
C LEU A 75 8.82 13.76 24.37
N HIS A 76 8.02 14.37 25.25
CA HIS A 76 8.04 14.07 26.69
C HIS A 76 6.65 13.94 27.32
N ALA A 77 5.58 13.87 26.53
CA ALA A 77 4.20 13.91 27.03
C ALA A 77 3.50 12.55 26.91
N GLU A 78 2.81 12.13 27.98
CA GLU A 78 1.85 11.02 27.93
C GLU A 78 0.68 11.32 26.95
N ASN A 79 0.33 12.60 26.77
CA ASN A 79 -0.70 13.09 25.83
C ASN A 79 -0.11 13.58 24.50
N PHE A 80 0.78 12.80 23.89
CA PHE A 80 1.42 13.20 22.63
C PHE A 80 0.43 13.47 21.47
N LEU A 81 -0.74 12.82 21.46
CA LEU A 81 -1.73 13.05 20.39
C LEU A 81 -2.35 14.46 20.42
N ASP A 82 -2.64 15.00 21.60
CA ASP A 82 -3.23 16.35 21.72
C ASP A 82 -2.25 17.42 21.26
N HIS A 83 -0.98 17.28 21.63
CA HIS A 83 0.07 18.17 21.17
C HIS A 83 0.33 18.06 19.66
N ALA A 84 0.09 16.88 19.06
CA ALA A 84 0.25 16.68 17.62
C ALA A 84 -0.86 17.42 16.87
N ALA A 85 -2.10 17.37 17.37
CA ALA A 85 -3.20 18.17 16.85
C ALA A 85 -2.91 19.68 16.92
N GLU A 86 -2.44 20.19 18.07
CA GLU A 86 -2.03 21.60 18.23
C GLU A 86 -0.92 21.98 17.23
N ALA A 87 0.09 21.13 17.06
CA ALA A 87 1.19 21.34 16.12
C ALA A 87 0.70 21.39 14.67
N ARG A 88 -0.23 20.50 14.30
CA ARG A 88 -0.85 20.42 12.98
C ARG A 88 -1.60 21.71 12.63
N GLU A 89 -2.40 22.23 13.56
CA GLU A 89 -3.13 23.49 13.37
C GLU A 89 -2.18 24.67 13.13
N LYS A 90 -1.10 24.77 13.93
CA LYS A 90 -0.08 25.81 13.76
C LYS A 90 0.64 25.73 12.43
N ILE A 91 0.94 24.52 11.94
CA ILE A 91 1.55 24.30 10.63
C ILE A 91 0.62 24.79 9.51
N ILE A 92 -0.68 24.49 9.57
CA ILE A 92 -1.65 24.92 8.55
C ILE A 92 -1.81 26.45 8.55
N ALA A 93 -1.91 27.05 9.73
CA ALA A 93 -2.08 28.50 9.91
C ALA A 93 -0.80 29.33 9.64
N GLY A 94 0.38 28.70 9.63
CA GLY A 94 1.68 29.37 9.46
C GLY A 94 1.83 30.10 8.12
N ALA A 95 2.86 30.93 8.00
CA ALA A 95 3.17 31.66 6.77
C ALA A 95 4.65 31.50 6.41
N PHE A 96 4.93 31.35 5.11
CA PHE A 96 6.30 31.28 4.61
C PHE A 96 6.93 32.67 4.50
N PRO A 97 8.26 32.79 4.69
CA PRO A 97 8.99 34.00 4.39
C PRO A 97 8.79 34.46 2.93
N PRO A 98 8.78 35.78 2.67
CA PRO A 98 8.67 36.30 1.30
C PRO A 98 9.72 35.76 0.32
N HIS A 99 10.96 35.51 0.80
CA HIS A 99 12.03 34.97 -0.04
C HIS A 99 11.80 33.50 -0.43
N ILE A 100 11.15 32.69 0.43
CA ILE A 100 10.75 31.31 0.10
C ILE A 100 9.58 31.32 -0.87
N LEU A 101 8.56 32.16 -0.63
CA LEU A 101 7.44 32.33 -1.56
C LEU A 101 7.90 32.76 -2.95
N LYS A 102 8.91 33.64 -3.03
CA LYS A 102 9.52 34.03 -4.30
C LYS A 102 10.14 32.83 -5.03
N ARG A 103 10.91 31.99 -4.32
CA ARG A 103 11.48 30.75 -4.87
C ARG A 103 10.41 29.77 -5.36
N PHE A 104 9.34 29.57 -4.59
CA PHE A 104 8.19 28.74 -5.02
C PHE A 104 7.58 29.31 -6.30
N SER A 105 7.41 30.63 -6.36
CA SER A 105 6.86 31.30 -7.53
C SER A 105 7.74 31.15 -8.77
N ASP A 106 9.06 31.26 -8.64
CA ASP A 106 10.00 31.10 -9.75
C ASP A 106 10.04 29.64 -10.25
N MET A 107 9.94 28.67 -9.35
CA MET A 107 9.78 27.26 -9.70
C MET A 107 8.47 27.00 -10.45
N LEU A 108 7.34 27.60 -10.03
CA LEU A 108 6.06 27.47 -10.73
C LEU A 108 6.07 28.17 -12.10
N ASP A 109 6.89 29.20 -12.28
CA ASP A 109 7.13 29.79 -13.60
C ASP A 109 7.91 28.82 -14.49
N TYR A 110 8.91 28.11 -13.96
CA TYR A 110 9.61 27.04 -14.67
C TYR A 110 8.67 25.91 -15.12
N PHE A 111 7.78 25.43 -14.24
CA PHE A 111 6.84 24.38 -14.59
C PHE A 111 5.75 24.83 -15.56
N GLY A 112 5.61 26.16 -15.79
CA GLY A 112 4.50 26.72 -16.54
C GLY A 112 3.17 26.27 -15.94
N GLN A 113 2.21 25.88 -16.79
CA GLN A 113 0.92 25.34 -16.36
C GLN A 113 0.90 23.81 -16.32
N SER A 114 2.06 23.16 -16.21
CA SER A 114 2.11 21.70 -16.02
C SER A 114 1.66 21.36 -14.61
N PRO A 115 0.81 20.35 -14.38
CA PRO A 115 0.50 19.88 -13.04
C PRO A 115 1.73 19.44 -12.26
N VAL A 116 1.72 19.67 -10.95
CA VAL A 116 2.80 19.28 -10.04
C VAL A 116 2.26 18.49 -8.86
N VAL A 117 3.07 17.60 -8.30
CA VAL A 117 2.77 16.88 -7.06
C VAL A 117 3.82 17.23 -6.02
N VAL A 118 3.37 17.54 -4.80
CA VAL A 118 4.21 17.75 -3.63
C VAL A 118 4.21 16.47 -2.82
N ARG A 119 5.37 15.83 -2.70
CA ARG A 119 5.56 14.56 -1.99
C ARG A 119 6.47 14.78 -0.78
N SER A 120 6.07 14.22 0.35
CA SER A 120 6.92 14.08 1.54
C SER A 120 8.17 13.25 1.23
N SER A 121 9.32 13.68 1.74
CA SER A 121 10.60 12.97 1.67
C SER A 121 11.26 13.10 3.03
N SER A 122 10.82 12.29 3.99
CA SER A 122 11.38 12.31 5.33
C SER A 122 12.82 11.78 5.33
N LEU A 123 13.63 12.21 6.30
CA LEU A 123 14.93 11.60 6.58
C LEU A 123 14.82 10.33 7.43
N LEU A 124 13.72 10.14 8.17
CA LEU A 124 13.49 8.89 8.90
C LEU A 124 13.14 7.73 7.96
N GLU A 125 12.69 8.05 6.74
CA GLU A 125 12.51 7.08 5.65
C GLU A 125 13.82 6.40 5.22
N ASP A 126 14.96 7.06 5.40
CA ASP A 126 16.29 6.52 5.06
C ASP A 126 16.90 5.62 6.15
N SER A 127 16.28 5.58 7.33
CA SER A 127 16.79 4.76 8.42
C SER A 127 16.48 3.30 8.14
N PHE A 128 17.51 2.51 7.80
CA PHE A 128 17.41 1.07 7.57
C PHE A 128 16.53 0.40 8.64
N GLY A 129 15.33 -0.01 8.23
CA GLY A 129 14.40 -0.75 9.08
C GLY A 129 13.11 -0.05 9.49
N ASN A 130 12.83 1.15 8.99
CA ASN A 130 11.54 1.85 9.15
C ASN A 130 10.94 2.19 7.78
N ALA A 131 9.71 1.77 7.47
CA ALA A 131 8.99 2.18 6.27
C ALA A 131 7.88 3.17 6.64
N PHE A 132 8.09 4.45 6.36
CA PHE A 132 7.02 5.46 6.45
C PHE A 132 6.09 5.42 5.23
N SER A 133 5.90 4.24 4.63
CA SER A 133 5.07 4.02 3.44
C SER A 133 3.63 4.46 3.74
N GLY A 134 3.14 5.49 3.03
CA GLY A 134 1.75 5.94 3.16
C GLY A 134 1.40 6.72 4.41
N LYS A 135 2.39 6.99 5.28
CA LYS A 135 2.16 7.70 6.56
C LYS A 135 2.15 9.22 6.40
N TYR A 136 2.71 9.70 5.29
CA TYR A 136 2.76 11.11 4.93
C TYR A 136 2.05 11.36 3.59
N GLU A 137 1.41 12.51 3.49
CA GLU A 137 0.56 12.85 2.35
C GLU A 137 1.39 13.23 1.11
N SER A 138 0.81 13.00 -0.07
CA SER A 138 1.23 13.60 -1.34
C SER A 138 0.06 14.38 -1.91
N VAL A 139 0.29 15.64 -2.30
CA VAL A 139 -0.78 16.55 -2.74
C VAL A 139 -0.55 16.96 -4.18
N PHE A 140 -1.54 16.70 -5.03
CA PHE A 140 -1.55 17.14 -6.42
C PHE A 140 -2.03 18.58 -6.53
N CYS A 141 -1.34 19.38 -7.33
CA CYS A 141 -1.76 20.71 -7.74
C CYS A 141 -2.00 20.71 -9.25
N ALA A 142 -3.18 21.16 -9.67
CA ALA A 142 -3.49 21.31 -11.08
C ALA A 142 -2.60 22.38 -11.73
N ASN A 143 -2.13 23.36 -10.94
CA ASN A 143 -1.23 24.42 -11.37
C ASN A 143 -1.80 25.21 -12.57
N GLN A 144 -3.10 25.49 -12.51
CA GLN A 144 -3.84 26.23 -13.54
C GLN A 144 -4.17 27.67 -13.12
N GLY A 145 -4.48 28.52 -14.10
CA GLY A 145 -4.87 29.91 -13.88
C GLY A 145 -3.68 30.87 -13.69
N ASN A 146 -3.93 31.99 -13.00
CA ASN A 146 -2.93 33.04 -12.84
C ASN A 146 -1.85 32.68 -11.80
N ARG A 147 -0.71 33.37 -11.85
CA ARG A 147 0.45 33.14 -10.96
C ARG A 147 0.11 33.17 -9.46
N ALA A 148 -0.79 34.06 -9.03
CA ALA A 148 -1.16 34.19 -7.62
C ALA A 148 -1.97 32.98 -7.14
N ASN A 149 -2.94 32.53 -7.93
CA ASN A 149 -3.74 31.34 -7.63
C ASN A 149 -2.88 30.09 -7.57
N ARG A 150 -1.99 29.89 -8.56
CA ARG A 150 -1.04 28.77 -8.60
C ARG A 150 -0.12 28.74 -7.38
N LEU A 151 0.41 29.91 -6.99
CA LEU A 151 1.25 30.03 -5.80
C LEU A 151 0.47 29.74 -4.51
N ALA A 152 -0.78 30.18 -4.40
CA ALA A 152 -1.63 29.94 -3.24
C ALA A 152 -1.97 28.44 -3.10
N GLU A 153 -2.40 27.79 -4.20
CA GLU A 153 -2.65 26.34 -4.26
C GLU A 153 -1.41 25.55 -3.84
N PHE A 154 -0.26 25.84 -4.46
CA PHE A 154 1.01 25.18 -4.15
C PHE A 154 1.44 25.38 -2.70
N THR A 155 1.32 26.60 -2.17
CA THR A 155 1.67 26.90 -0.78
C THR A 155 0.79 26.10 0.18
N GLN A 156 -0.50 25.96 -0.12
CA GLN A 156 -1.41 25.15 0.68
C GLN A 156 -1.05 23.66 0.63
N ALA A 157 -0.68 23.14 -0.55
CA ALA A 157 -0.20 21.77 -0.70
C ALA A 157 1.06 21.49 0.14
N VAL A 158 2.05 22.39 0.11
CA VAL A 158 3.26 22.29 0.94
C VAL A 158 2.91 22.25 2.43
N LYS A 159 2.00 23.12 2.90
CA LYS A 159 1.56 23.15 4.29
C LYS A 159 0.86 21.86 4.69
N GLN A 160 0.00 21.32 3.82
CA GLN A 160 -0.72 20.08 4.05
C GLN A 160 0.26 18.91 4.19
N VAL A 161 1.26 18.80 3.31
CA VAL A 161 2.28 17.76 3.43
C VAL A 161 3.09 17.91 4.72
N TYR A 162 3.51 19.12 5.11
CA TYR A 162 4.15 19.35 6.40
C TYR A 162 3.25 19.01 7.60
N ALA A 163 1.95 19.28 7.50
CA ALA A 163 0.97 18.98 8.55
C ALA A 163 0.76 17.47 8.71
N SER A 164 0.93 16.69 7.64
CA SER A 164 0.86 15.22 7.70
C SER A 164 1.93 14.59 8.60
N ALA A 165 3.04 15.28 8.85
CA ALA A 165 4.07 14.82 9.81
C ALA A 165 3.57 14.75 11.27
N MET A 166 2.47 15.46 11.55
CA MET A 166 1.80 15.50 12.86
C MET A 166 0.43 14.78 12.80
N SER A 167 0.19 13.94 11.79
CA SER A 167 -1.00 13.10 11.74
C SER A 167 -0.98 12.09 12.88
N ARG A 168 -2.16 11.61 13.26
CA ARG A 168 -2.28 10.60 14.30
C ARG A 168 -1.52 9.34 13.91
N GLU A 169 -1.65 8.93 12.66
CA GLU A 169 -1.04 7.73 12.09
C GLU A 169 0.49 7.83 12.10
N ALA A 170 1.05 8.98 11.70
CA ALA A 170 2.50 9.19 11.71
C ALA A 170 3.08 9.19 13.13
N ILE A 171 2.36 9.79 14.09
CA ILE A 171 2.82 9.88 15.48
C ILE A 171 2.68 8.54 16.21
N GLU A 172 1.57 7.81 16.03
CA GLU A 172 1.39 6.45 16.56
C GLU A 172 2.47 5.50 16.01
N TYR A 173 2.76 5.56 14.72
CA TYR A 173 3.84 4.76 14.12
C TYR A 173 5.20 5.06 14.75
N ARG A 174 5.54 6.34 14.93
CA ARG A 174 6.78 6.74 15.59
C ARG A 174 6.84 6.28 17.05
N ALA A 175 5.71 6.28 17.76
CA ALA A 175 5.61 5.74 19.12
C ALA A 175 5.91 4.25 19.16
N GLU A 176 5.27 3.48 18.27
CA GLU A 176 5.42 2.02 18.21
C GLU A 176 6.84 1.58 17.85
N HIS A 177 7.58 2.38 17.08
CA HIS A 177 8.94 2.07 16.63
C HIS A 177 10.03 2.74 17.46
N GLY A 178 9.68 3.41 18.58
CA GLY A 178 10.64 4.12 19.43
C GLY A 178 11.28 5.35 18.77
N LEU A 179 10.62 5.92 17.74
CA LEU A 179 11.07 7.06 16.94
C LEU A 179 10.44 8.39 17.37
N LEU A 180 9.70 8.45 18.48
CA LEU A 180 9.14 9.71 18.98
C LEU A 180 10.23 10.72 19.28
N GLU A 181 11.32 10.28 19.92
CA GLU A 181 12.45 11.14 20.26
C GLU A 181 13.36 11.45 19.06
N SER A 182 13.19 10.72 17.94
CA SER A 182 13.96 10.95 16.72
C SER A 182 13.56 12.27 16.06
N ASP A 183 14.55 12.99 15.55
CA ASP A 183 14.34 14.29 14.94
C ASP A 183 13.78 14.14 13.51
N GLU A 184 12.45 14.16 13.40
CA GLU A 184 11.73 14.09 12.12
C GLU A 184 12.00 15.32 11.25
N GLN A 185 12.87 15.16 10.26
CA GLN A 185 13.18 16.17 9.25
C GLN A 185 12.43 15.88 7.97
N MET A 186 11.45 16.74 7.65
CA MET A 186 10.66 16.60 6.43
C MET A 186 11.23 17.48 5.32
N ALA A 187 11.82 16.85 4.31
CA ALA A 187 12.04 17.49 3.01
C ALA A 187 10.85 17.20 2.08
N LEU A 188 10.76 17.92 0.96
CA LEU A 188 9.72 17.70 -0.04
C LEU A 188 10.32 17.54 -1.43
N VAL A 189 9.75 16.62 -2.21
CA VAL A 189 9.96 16.48 -3.65
C VAL A 189 8.78 17.13 -4.36
N VAL A 190 9.05 18.13 -5.19
CA VAL A 190 8.06 18.75 -6.07
C VAL A 190 8.33 18.26 -7.48
N GLN A 191 7.46 17.39 -7.98
CA GLN A 191 7.65 16.70 -9.25
C GLN A 191 6.57 17.12 -10.25
N ARG A 192 6.93 17.26 -11.54
CA ARG A 192 5.89 17.36 -12.59
C ARG A 192 5.10 16.05 -12.61
N VAL A 193 3.78 16.12 -12.57
CA VAL A 193 2.94 14.92 -12.64
C VAL A 193 3.17 14.22 -13.98
N CYS A 194 3.52 12.93 -13.93
CA CYS A 194 3.61 12.11 -15.14
C CYS A 194 2.22 11.96 -15.76
N GLY A 195 2.07 12.28 -17.04
CA GLY A 195 0.81 12.16 -17.75
C GLY A 195 0.75 13.00 -19.01
N ALA A 196 -0.37 12.92 -19.71
CA ALA A 196 -0.66 13.72 -20.87
C ALA A 196 -2.03 14.42 -20.75
N HIS A 197 -2.25 15.43 -21.58
CA HIS A 197 -3.55 16.09 -21.71
C HIS A 197 -4.52 15.21 -22.49
N HIS A 198 -5.66 14.92 -21.88
CA HIS A 198 -6.78 14.19 -22.47
C HIS A 198 -8.04 15.04 -22.32
N GLY A 199 -8.20 16.04 -23.20
CA GLY A 199 -9.26 17.04 -23.08
C GLY A 199 -9.13 17.84 -21.76
N PRO A 200 -10.15 17.85 -20.89
CA PRO A 200 -10.09 18.56 -19.60
C PRO A 200 -9.32 17.79 -18.51
N TRP A 201 -8.95 16.53 -18.77
CA TRP A 201 -8.31 15.64 -17.79
C TRP A 201 -6.82 15.50 -18.06
N TYR A 202 -6.03 15.29 -17.00
CA TYR A 202 -4.60 15.01 -17.10
C TYR A 202 -4.26 13.73 -16.32
N PHE A 203 -3.69 12.74 -17.01
CA PHE A 203 -3.32 11.45 -16.42
C PHE A 203 -2.35 10.69 -17.34
N PRO A 204 -1.54 9.76 -16.81
CA PRO A 204 -0.79 8.81 -17.63
C PRO A 204 -1.70 7.64 -18.04
N GLN A 205 -1.44 7.01 -19.19
CA GLN A 205 -2.26 5.87 -19.58
C GLN A 205 -2.12 4.70 -18.58
N ILE A 206 -0.93 4.46 -18.02
CA ILE A 206 -0.76 3.49 -16.94
C ILE A 206 0.07 4.05 -15.79
N ALA A 207 -0.21 3.50 -14.61
CA ALA A 207 0.68 3.56 -13.46
C ALA A 207 0.76 2.18 -12.81
N ALA A 208 1.87 1.93 -12.13
CA ALA A 208 2.11 0.63 -11.53
C ALA A 208 3.02 0.67 -10.31
N VAL A 209 2.84 -0.33 -9.45
CA VAL A 209 3.77 -0.72 -8.39
C VAL A 209 4.32 -2.10 -8.73
N ALA A 210 5.64 -2.22 -8.77
CA ALA A 210 6.32 -3.45 -9.14
C ALA A 210 7.28 -3.88 -8.03
N PHE A 211 7.33 -5.18 -7.74
CA PHE A 211 8.22 -5.77 -6.76
C PHE A 211 9.11 -6.78 -7.46
N SER A 212 10.43 -6.73 -7.21
CA SER A 212 11.38 -7.71 -7.76
C SER A 212 11.22 -9.10 -7.14
N PHE A 213 10.48 -9.19 -6.03
CA PHE A 213 10.09 -10.43 -5.38
C PHE A 213 8.56 -10.49 -5.28
N ASN A 214 7.97 -11.60 -5.71
CA ASN A 214 6.55 -11.89 -5.59
C ASN A 214 6.27 -12.74 -4.34
N PRO A 215 5.77 -12.16 -3.25
CA PRO A 215 5.40 -12.89 -2.04
C PRO A 215 4.03 -13.60 -2.16
N TYR A 216 3.34 -13.45 -3.29
CA TYR A 216 2.00 -14.00 -3.52
C TYR A 216 2.04 -14.99 -4.70
N VAL A 217 2.09 -16.28 -4.40
CA VAL A 217 2.24 -17.35 -5.40
C VAL A 217 0.91 -18.08 -5.54
N TRP A 218 -0.01 -17.56 -6.35
CA TRP A 218 -1.35 -18.16 -6.49
C TRP A 218 -1.40 -19.40 -7.40
N SER A 219 -0.27 -19.81 -7.96
CA SER A 219 -0.12 -20.96 -8.86
C SER A 219 1.30 -21.51 -8.75
N GLU A 220 1.47 -22.83 -8.89
CA GLU A 220 2.79 -23.48 -8.91
C GLU A 220 3.69 -23.00 -10.06
N ASP A 221 3.10 -22.47 -11.13
CA ASP A 221 3.83 -21.93 -12.29
C ASP A 221 4.45 -20.54 -12.01
N ILE A 222 4.14 -19.93 -10.87
CA ILE A 222 4.63 -18.59 -10.51
C ILE A 222 5.95 -18.72 -9.77
N ASN A 223 7.01 -18.11 -10.31
CA ASN A 223 8.29 -18.01 -9.65
C ASN A 223 8.32 -16.74 -8.77
N PRO A 224 8.44 -16.86 -7.43
CA PRO A 224 8.57 -15.70 -6.54
C PRO A 224 9.67 -14.73 -6.98
N ARG A 225 10.82 -15.24 -7.42
CA ARG A 225 11.99 -14.43 -7.77
C ARG A 225 11.87 -13.68 -9.10
N ALA A 226 10.80 -13.92 -9.85
CA ALA A 226 10.54 -13.18 -11.09
C ALA A 226 9.86 -11.83 -10.84
N GLY A 227 9.30 -11.62 -9.65
CA GLY A 227 8.60 -10.40 -9.29
C GLY A 227 7.13 -10.36 -9.70
N VAL A 228 6.45 -9.32 -9.22
CA VAL A 228 5.01 -9.10 -9.42
C VAL A 228 4.73 -7.62 -9.64
N LEU A 229 3.67 -7.35 -10.40
CA LEU A 229 3.30 -6.03 -10.83
C LEU A 229 1.80 -5.80 -10.56
N ARG A 230 1.46 -4.67 -9.96
CA ARG A 230 0.10 -4.15 -9.80
C ARG A 230 -0.09 -2.99 -10.78
N LEU A 231 -0.99 -3.14 -11.73
CA LEU A 231 -1.25 -2.20 -12.83
C LEU A 231 -2.61 -1.53 -12.69
N VAL A 232 -2.64 -0.23 -12.98
CA VAL A 232 -3.88 0.56 -13.10
C VAL A 232 -3.84 1.44 -14.34
N PHE A 233 -5.03 1.77 -14.85
CA PHE A 233 -5.22 2.77 -15.90
C PHE A 233 -5.46 4.12 -15.21
N GLY A 234 -4.76 5.18 -15.61
CA GLY A 234 -4.79 6.48 -14.94
C GLY A 234 -3.70 6.68 -13.89
N LEU A 235 -3.91 7.61 -12.96
CA LEU A 235 -2.95 7.95 -11.90
C LEU A 235 -2.69 6.77 -10.95
N GLY A 236 -1.46 6.71 -10.43
CA GLY A 236 -0.96 5.58 -9.62
C GLY A 236 -1.50 5.48 -8.19
N THR A 237 -2.36 6.41 -7.75
CA THR A 237 -2.97 6.38 -6.42
C THR A 237 -3.68 5.06 -6.14
N ARG A 238 -4.39 4.49 -7.12
CA ARG A 238 -5.03 3.16 -6.99
C ARG A 238 -4.06 1.98 -6.99
N ALA A 239 -2.86 2.16 -7.55
CA ALA A 239 -1.83 1.13 -7.53
C ALA A 239 -1.14 1.07 -6.16
N VAL A 240 -1.07 2.20 -5.46
CA VAL A 240 -0.39 2.34 -4.16
C VAL A 240 -1.35 2.24 -2.97
N ASP A 241 -2.56 2.75 -3.10
CA ASP A 241 -3.58 2.74 -2.05
C ASP A 241 -4.59 1.61 -2.25
N ARG A 242 -5.21 1.21 -1.14
CA ARG A 242 -6.37 0.32 -1.17
C ARG A 242 -7.59 1.09 -1.67
N ALA A 243 -8.11 0.71 -2.84
CA ALA A 243 -9.34 1.25 -3.37
C ALA A 243 -10.51 0.28 -3.09
N ASP A 244 -11.24 0.51 -2.00
CA ASP A 244 -12.38 -0.34 -1.65
C ASP A 244 -13.44 -0.36 -2.76
N GLY A 245 -13.83 -1.56 -3.19
CA GLY A 245 -14.85 -1.76 -4.22
C GLY A 245 -14.39 -1.51 -5.67
N ASP A 246 -13.08 -1.44 -5.93
CA ASP A 246 -12.50 -1.43 -7.28
C ASP A 246 -11.36 -2.45 -7.38
N HIS A 247 -10.91 -2.74 -8.61
CA HIS A 247 -9.89 -3.76 -8.86
C HIS A 247 -8.68 -3.24 -9.62
N THR A 248 -7.52 -3.83 -9.33
CA THR A 248 -6.25 -3.57 -10.02
C THR A 248 -5.75 -4.83 -10.70
N ARG A 249 -4.99 -4.68 -11.78
CA ARG A 249 -4.49 -5.83 -12.51
C ARG A 249 -3.20 -6.33 -11.87
N LEU A 250 -3.28 -7.47 -11.17
CA LEU A 250 -2.11 -8.18 -10.67
C LEU A 250 -1.47 -9.07 -11.75
N VAL A 251 -0.15 -8.99 -11.90
CA VAL A 251 0.60 -9.67 -12.95
C VAL A 251 1.85 -10.31 -12.37
N ALA A 252 1.93 -11.64 -12.36
CA ALA A 252 3.18 -12.35 -12.13
C ALA A 252 4.08 -12.17 -13.35
N LEU A 253 5.28 -11.61 -13.16
CA LEU A 253 6.11 -11.19 -14.30
C LEU A 253 6.65 -12.37 -15.12
N ASN A 254 6.73 -13.58 -14.56
CA ASN A 254 7.06 -14.79 -15.31
C ASN A 254 5.85 -15.46 -15.99
N ALA A 255 4.63 -15.16 -15.56
CA ALA A 255 3.40 -15.75 -16.08
C ALA A 255 2.26 -14.72 -16.16
N PRO A 256 2.36 -13.70 -17.06
CA PRO A 256 1.45 -12.55 -17.06
C PRO A 256 -0.02 -12.86 -17.33
N GLU A 257 -0.29 -13.99 -17.99
CA GLU A 257 -1.65 -14.45 -18.31
C GLU A 257 -2.37 -15.11 -17.12
N LEU A 258 -1.61 -15.58 -16.12
CA LEU A 258 -2.20 -16.16 -14.92
C LEU A 258 -2.84 -15.06 -14.06
N ARG A 259 -4.05 -15.33 -13.60
CA ARG A 259 -4.80 -14.40 -12.76
C ARG A 259 -5.19 -15.07 -11.43
N PRO A 260 -5.17 -14.34 -10.30
CA PRO A 260 -5.61 -14.88 -9.01
C PRO A 260 -7.06 -15.38 -9.03
N GLU A 261 -7.90 -14.75 -9.85
CA GLU A 261 -9.33 -15.05 -10.00
C GLU A 261 -9.61 -16.27 -10.90
N GLY A 262 -8.57 -16.87 -11.49
CA GLY A 262 -8.68 -17.95 -12.45
C GLY A 262 -8.84 -17.47 -13.90
N ARG A 263 -9.62 -18.21 -14.71
CA ARG A 263 -9.80 -17.95 -16.15
C ARG A 263 -11.27 -17.77 -16.52
N GLY A 264 -11.53 -17.09 -17.64
CA GLY A 264 -12.88 -16.97 -18.21
C GLY A 264 -13.76 -15.93 -17.52
N ALA A 265 -15.04 -16.25 -17.32
CA ALA A 265 -16.05 -15.29 -16.85
C ALA A 265 -15.78 -14.75 -15.42
N ALA A 266 -15.19 -15.56 -14.54
CA ALA A 266 -14.82 -15.13 -13.19
C ALA A 266 -13.75 -14.01 -13.22
N ALA A 267 -12.70 -14.18 -14.02
CA ALA A 267 -11.68 -13.16 -14.22
C ALA A 267 -12.18 -11.93 -15.01
N ALA A 268 -13.21 -12.11 -15.84
CA ALA A 268 -13.83 -11.03 -16.59
C ALA A 268 -14.71 -10.12 -15.71
N ALA A 269 -15.29 -10.65 -14.63
CA ALA A 269 -16.10 -9.89 -13.68
C ALA A 269 -15.26 -8.97 -12.77
N VAL A 270 -13.95 -9.20 -12.72
CA VAL A 270 -13.01 -8.51 -11.84
C VAL A 270 -12.10 -7.63 -12.69
N SER A 271 -12.50 -6.37 -12.85
CA SER A 271 -11.70 -5.36 -13.57
C SER A 271 -11.85 -3.99 -12.94
N GLN A 272 -10.85 -3.14 -13.17
CA GLN A 272 -10.88 -1.73 -12.78
C GLN A 272 -12.11 -1.05 -13.41
N GLN A 273 -12.88 -0.36 -12.58
CA GLN A 273 -14.08 0.38 -12.96
C GLN A 273 -13.88 1.89 -12.84
N LYS A 274 -13.03 2.35 -11.90
CA LYS A 274 -12.77 3.77 -11.70
C LYS A 274 -11.34 4.13 -12.09
N VAL A 275 -11.17 5.34 -12.59
CA VAL A 275 -9.91 5.89 -13.07
C VAL A 275 -9.65 7.17 -12.32
N ASP A 276 -8.51 7.26 -11.63
CA ASP A 276 -8.09 8.48 -10.99
C ASP A 276 -7.39 9.37 -12.03
N VAL A 277 -7.90 10.59 -12.18
CA VAL A 277 -7.41 11.58 -13.13
C VAL A 277 -7.31 12.94 -12.46
N LEU A 278 -6.50 13.84 -13.03
CA LEU A 278 -6.46 15.22 -12.55
C LEU A 278 -7.44 16.08 -13.35
N ASP A 279 -8.37 16.72 -12.62
CA ASP A 279 -9.25 17.74 -13.16
C ASP A 279 -8.51 19.08 -13.21
N LEU A 280 -8.15 19.50 -14.43
CA LEU A 280 -7.44 20.76 -14.64
C LEU A 280 -8.34 21.97 -14.38
N ALA A 281 -9.65 21.86 -14.59
CA ALA A 281 -10.59 22.96 -14.41
C ALA A 281 -11.07 23.06 -12.96
N GLY A 282 -11.41 21.92 -12.35
CA GLY A 282 -11.86 21.81 -10.97
C GLY A 282 -10.75 21.92 -9.93
N GLY A 283 -9.49 21.72 -10.33
CA GLY A 283 -8.32 21.89 -9.47
C GLY A 283 -8.18 20.74 -8.46
N GLY A 284 -7.81 19.55 -8.95
CA GLY A 284 -7.49 18.43 -8.06
C GLY A 284 -7.68 17.06 -8.70
N MET A 285 -7.37 16.02 -7.94
CA MET A 285 -7.58 14.64 -8.38
C MET A 285 -9.05 14.24 -8.18
N VAL A 286 -9.63 13.60 -9.19
CA VAL A 286 -10.99 13.06 -9.15
C VAL A 286 -10.99 11.61 -9.60
N SER A 287 -11.92 10.83 -9.07
CA SER A 287 -12.12 9.44 -9.49
C SER A 287 -13.35 9.33 -10.39
N MET A 288 -13.14 8.92 -11.63
CA MET A 288 -14.19 8.83 -12.66
C MET A 288 -14.49 7.39 -13.02
N ASP A 289 -15.75 7.09 -13.30
CA ASP A 289 -16.12 5.83 -13.96
C ASP A 289 -15.41 5.72 -15.33
N PHE A 290 -14.81 4.57 -15.61
CA PHE A 290 -14.03 4.33 -16.82
C PHE A 290 -14.86 4.60 -18.08
N HIS A 291 -16.08 4.07 -18.15
CA HIS A 291 -16.95 4.25 -19.31
C HIS A 291 -17.34 5.71 -19.51
N ARG A 292 -17.55 6.46 -18.42
CA ARG A 292 -17.77 7.91 -18.49
C ARG A 292 -16.53 8.65 -18.97
N LEU A 293 -15.33 8.27 -18.52
CA LEU A 293 -14.08 8.91 -18.92
C LEU A 293 -13.84 8.76 -20.43
N ILE A 294 -13.88 7.54 -20.96
CA ILE A 294 -13.56 7.28 -22.38
C ILE A 294 -14.59 7.82 -23.38
N THR A 295 -15.75 8.30 -22.92
CA THR A 295 -16.67 9.09 -23.77
C THR A 295 -16.27 10.56 -23.91
N GLN A 296 -15.38 11.05 -23.04
CA GLN A 296 -14.96 12.46 -22.99
C GLN A 296 -13.53 12.66 -23.53
N VAL A 297 -12.79 11.58 -23.76
CA VAL A 297 -11.39 11.63 -24.18
C VAL A 297 -11.12 10.67 -25.32
N GLU A 298 -10.20 11.06 -26.19
CA GLU A 298 -9.63 10.16 -27.19
C GLU A 298 -8.31 9.61 -26.66
N VAL A 299 -8.19 8.28 -26.63
CA VAL A 299 -6.97 7.57 -26.24
C VAL A 299 -6.65 6.58 -27.35
N PRO A 300 -5.81 6.95 -28.34
CA PRO A 300 -5.51 6.07 -29.49
C PRO A 300 -4.93 4.71 -29.08
N SER A 301 -4.17 4.67 -27.99
CA SER A 301 -3.57 3.45 -27.43
C SER A 301 -4.53 2.61 -26.58
N LEU A 302 -5.81 2.97 -26.46
CA LEU A 302 -6.80 2.27 -25.62
C LEU A 302 -6.87 0.75 -25.84
N PRO A 303 -6.73 0.20 -27.07
CA PRO A 303 -6.71 -1.25 -27.29
C PRO A 303 -5.56 -2.02 -26.60
N LEU A 304 -4.55 -1.32 -26.06
CA LEU A 304 -3.52 -1.93 -25.22
C LEU A 304 -4.02 -2.17 -23.78
N PHE A 305 -4.93 -1.34 -23.28
CA PHE A 305 -5.33 -1.33 -21.87
C PHE A 305 -6.73 -1.91 -21.65
N ALA A 306 -7.60 -1.79 -22.65
CA ALA A 306 -8.98 -2.26 -22.58
C ALA A 306 -9.37 -3.05 -23.82
N ALA A 307 -10.35 -3.94 -23.67
CA ALA A 307 -10.94 -4.72 -24.75
C ALA A 307 -12.46 -4.79 -24.58
N ASP A 308 -13.16 -5.13 -25.65
CA ASP A 308 -14.61 -5.34 -25.64
C ASP A 308 -15.04 -6.31 -24.52
N ASP A 309 -16.12 -5.96 -23.83
CA ASP A 309 -16.76 -6.81 -22.83
C ASP A 309 -18.01 -7.50 -23.44
N PRO A 310 -17.94 -8.80 -23.76
CA PRO A 310 -19.06 -9.52 -24.35
C PRO A 310 -20.31 -9.54 -23.47
N ALA A 311 -20.15 -9.53 -22.14
CA ALA A 311 -21.28 -9.54 -21.21
C ALA A 311 -22.00 -8.19 -21.22
N LEU A 312 -21.24 -7.09 -21.21
CA LEU A 312 -21.80 -5.74 -21.29
C LEU A 312 -22.43 -5.46 -22.66
N ILE A 313 -21.81 -5.92 -23.75
CA ILE A 313 -22.38 -5.85 -25.11
C ILE A 313 -23.70 -6.62 -25.18
N ARG A 314 -23.75 -7.83 -24.61
CA ARG A 314 -24.96 -8.65 -24.58
C ARG A 314 -26.06 -7.96 -23.76
N TYR A 315 -25.73 -7.44 -22.59
CA TYR A 315 -26.66 -6.68 -21.75
C TYR A 315 -27.24 -5.45 -22.47
N ALA A 316 -26.38 -4.69 -23.15
CA ALA A 316 -26.77 -3.53 -23.96
C ALA A 316 -27.80 -3.92 -25.04
N ARG A 317 -27.51 -5.00 -25.78
CA ARG A 317 -28.39 -5.55 -26.82
C ARG A 317 -29.73 -6.02 -26.26
N GLU A 318 -29.73 -6.76 -25.15
CA GLU A 318 -30.94 -7.31 -24.53
C GLU A 318 -31.88 -6.21 -23.99
N ARG A 319 -31.33 -5.07 -23.55
CA ARG A 319 -32.12 -3.92 -23.05
C ARG A 319 -32.36 -2.82 -24.07
N GLY A 320 -31.86 -2.96 -25.30
CA GLY A 320 -31.96 -1.90 -26.32
C GLY A 320 -31.23 -0.61 -25.94
N VAL A 321 -30.26 -0.69 -25.03
CA VAL A 321 -29.46 0.45 -24.58
C VAL A 321 -28.22 0.52 -25.46
N ASN A 322 -27.94 1.69 -26.05
CA ASN A 322 -26.67 1.89 -26.74
C ASN A 322 -25.57 2.21 -25.72
N LEU A 323 -24.64 1.27 -25.51
CA LEU A 323 -23.42 1.48 -24.74
C LEU A 323 -22.25 1.58 -25.73
N PRO A 324 -21.92 2.80 -26.22
CA PRO A 324 -20.87 3.00 -27.22
C PRO A 324 -19.47 2.58 -26.73
N THR A 325 -19.33 2.36 -25.43
CA THR A 325 -18.07 2.07 -24.75
C THR A 325 -18.17 0.78 -23.95
N ALA A 326 -18.70 -0.30 -24.53
CA ALA A 326 -18.82 -1.59 -23.88
C ALA A 326 -17.47 -2.34 -23.79
N MET A 327 -16.48 -1.72 -23.17
CA MET A 327 -15.11 -2.23 -22.99
C MET A 327 -14.77 -2.37 -21.52
N ARG A 328 -13.86 -3.28 -21.18
CA ARG A 328 -13.31 -3.43 -19.83
C ARG A 328 -11.79 -3.25 -19.83
N ILE A 329 -11.26 -2.71 -18.74
CA ILE A 329 -9.82 -2.64 -18.51
C ILE A 329 -9.29 -4.06 -18.23
N ASN A 330 -8.30 -4.52 -18.98
CA ASN A 330 -7.69 -5.85 -18.81
C ASN A 330 -6.17 -5.90 -19.04
N PHE A 331 -5.60 -4.90 -19.72
CA PHE A 331 -4.20 -4.81 -20.13
C PHE A 331 -3.70 -5.95 -21.02
N ASP A 332 -4.57 -6.79 -21.57
CA ASP A 332 -4.13 -7.97 -22.34
C ASP A 332 -3.33 -7.57 -23.59
N GLY A 333 -3.66 -6.41 -24.19
CA GLY A 333 -2.89 -5.85 -25.32
C GLY A 333 -1.50 -5.40 -24.91
N LEU A 334 -1.37 -4.69 -23.79
CA LEU A 334 -0.11 -4.24 -23.21
C LEU A 334 0.78 -5.44 -22.88
N LEU A 335 0.24 -6.43 -22.16
CA LEU A 335 1.00 -7.56 -21.62
C LEU A 335 1.48 -8.53 -22.71
N ASN A 336 0.70 -8.71 -23.79
CA ASN A 336 0.97 -9.75 -24.78
C ASN A 336 1.50 -9.22 -26.12
N ARG A 337 1.39 -7.92 -26.40
CA ARG A 337 1.75 -7.34 -27.72
C ARG A 337 2.88 -6.31 -27.63
N THR A 338 3.41 -6.06 -26.44
CA THR A 338 4.51 -5.10 -26.23
C THR A 338 5.63 -5.73 -25.42
N ASP A 339 6.78 -5.07 -25.40
CA ASP A 339 7.94 -5.48 -24.62
C ASP A 339 7.84 -5.11 -23.12
N PHE A 340 6.70 -4.57 -22.69
CA PHE A 340 6.53 -3.98 -21.37
C PHE A 340 6.93 -4.90 -20.21
N ILE A 341 6.53 -6.17 -20.24
CA ILE A 341 6.89 -7.12 -19.18
C ILE A 341 8.39 -7.41 -19.16
N ARG A 342 9.03 -7.50 -20.33
CA ARG A 342 10.47 -7.69 -20.44
C ARG A 342 11.21 -6.50 -19.82
N ASP A 343 10.79 -5.29 -20.17
CA ASP A 343 11.47 -4.07 -19.71
C ASP A 343 11.27 -3.86 -18.21
N VAL A 344 10.07 -4.13 -17.65
CA VAL A 344 9.83 -4.10 -16.20
C VAL A 344 10.70 -5.11 -15.46
N ARG A 345 10.86 -6.33 -15.98
CA ARG A 345 11.76 -7.34 -15.39
C ARG A 345 13.21 -6.88 -15.41
N LEU A 346 13.68 -6.37 -16.55
CA LEU A 346 15.02 -5.82 -16.69
C LEU A 346 15.28 -4.69 -15.69
N MET A 347 14.32 -3.79 -15.52
CA MET A 347 14.39 -2.70 -14.54
C MET A 347 14.55 -3.22 -13.12
N LEU A 348 13.69 -4.16 -12.71
CA LEU A 348 13.69 -4.74 -11.37
C LEU A 348 14.96 -5.54 -11.10
N ASP A 349 15.41 -6.34 -12.06
CA ASP A 349 16.64 -7.15 -11.93
C ASP A 349 17.87 -6.25 -11.80
N THR A 350 17.94 -5.18 -12.61
CA THR A 350 19.04 -4.20 -12.56
C THR A 350 19.09 -3.48 -11.22
N LEU A 351 17.95 -2.99 -10.75
CA LEU A 351 17.86 -2.30 -9.46
C LEU A 351 18.16 -3.26 -8.29
N GLN A 352 17.55 -4.44 -8.27
CA GLN A 352 17.81 -5.46 -7.24
C GLN A 352 19.30 -5.82 -7.16
N ALA A 353 19.97 -5.99 -8.31
CA ALA A 353 21.40 -6.30 -8.35
C ALA A 353 22.25 -5.15 -7.79
N ALA A 354 21.90 -3.90 -8.09
CA ALA A 354 22.64 -2.73 -7.60
C ALA A 354 22.41 -2.45 -6.11
N TYR A 355 21.21 -2.74 -5.59
CA TYR A 355 20.85 -2.56 -4.19
C TYR A 355 21.22 -3.77 -3.30
N ASP A 356 21.60 -4.90 -3.89
CA ASP A 356 21.87 -6.20 -3.23
C ASP A 356 20.69 -6.70 -2.36
N HIS A 357 19.49 -6.23 -2.67
CA HIS A 357 18.24 -6.54 -1.98
C HIS A 357 17.07 -6.46 -2.95
N PRO A 358 15.98 -7.23 -2.73
CA PRO A 358 14.74 -7.02 -3.47
C PRO A 358 14.29 -5.56 -3.38
N VAL A 359 13.62 -5.06 -4.42
CA VAL A 359 13.16 -3.67 -4.50
C VAL A 359 11.67 -3.59 -4.79
N ASP A 360 11.03 -2.52 -4.30
CA ASP A 360 9.75 -2.04 -4.80
C ASP A 360 9.96 -0.79 -5.66
N VAL A 361 9.20 -0.66 -6.73
CA VAL A 361 9.31 0.44 -7.70
C VAL A 361 7.92 0.94 -8.04
N GLU A 362 7.67 2.23 -7.84
CA GLU A 362 6.48 2.91 -8.36
C GLU A 362 6.87 3.65 -9.64
N PHE A 363 6.08 3.48 -10.69
CA PHE A 363 6.29 4.19 -11.95
C PHE A 363 4.98 4.46 -12.68
N ALA A 364 5.02 5.39 -13.62
CA ALA A 364 3.97 5.61 -14.60
C ALA A 364 4.54 5.49 -16.01
N ALA A 365 3.70 5.25 -17.01
CA ALA A 365 4.13 5.25 -18.40
C ALA A 365 3.13 5.94 -19.32
N ASN A 366 3.68 6.76 -20.21
CA ASN A 366 2.92 7.41 -21.28
C ASN A 366 3.18 6.70 -22.60
N PHE A 367 2.12 6.56 -23.41
CA PHE A 367 2.16 5.89 -24.70
C PHE A 367 1.89 6.88 -25.82
N ASP A 368 2.63 6.74 -26.92
CA ASP A 368 2.32 7.44 -28.17
C ASP A 368 1.29 6.67 -29.02
N ASN A 369 0.94 7.24 -30.17
CA ASN A 369 -0.05 6.68 -31.08
C ASN A 369 0.42 5.37 -31.75
N GLU A 370 1.72 5.11 -31.77
CA GLU A 370 2.30 3.87 -32.29
C GLU A 370 2.45 2.78 -31.22
N GLY A 371 2.06 3.08 -29.97
CA GLY A 371 2.14 2.16 -28.83
C GLY A 371 3.53 2.06 -28.22
N ARG A 372 4.48 2.93 -28.58
CA ARG A 372 5.75 3.07 -27.87
C ARG A 372 5.50 3.80 -26.57
N TYR A 373 6.26 3.45 -25.54
CA TYR A 373 6.12 4.05 -24.22
C TYR A 373 7.43 4.58 -23.67
N ARG A 374 7.30 5.46 -22.68
CA ARG A 374 8.39 5.85 -21.79
C ARG A 374 7.94 5.70 -20.34
N ILE A 375 8.84 5.22 -19.50
CA ILE A 375 8.60 4.99 -18.08
C ILE A 375 9.11 6.19 -17.28
N ALA A 376 8.23 6.80 -16.50
CA ALA A 376 8.58 7.76 -15.47
C ALA A 376 8.70 7.02 -14.13
N LEU A 377 9.93 6.87 -13.64
CA LEU A 377 10.18 6.41 -12.28
C LEU A 377 9.66 7.44 -11.28
N LEU A 378 8.88 6.97 -10.31
CA LEU A 378 8.27 7.80 -9.28
C LEU A 378 8.81 7.47 -7.89
N GLN A 379 9.23 6.22 -7.66
CA GLN A 379 9.78 5.73 -6.40
C GLN A 379 10.59 4.47 -6.67
N CYS A 380 11.67 4.26 -5.90
CA CYS A 380 12.31 2.96 -5.75
C CYS A 380 12.66 2.83 -4.27
N ARG A 381 12.44 1.68 -3.63
CA ARG A 381 12.98 1.42 -2.29
C ARG A 381 13.46 -0.02 -2.17
N PRO A 382 14.45 -0.29 -1.30
CA PRO A 382 14.75 -1.65 -0.90
C PRO A 382 13.54 -2.26 -0.18
N LEU A 383 13.03 -3.37 -0.71
CA LEU A 383 12.01 -4.18 -0.06
C LEU A 383 12.71 -5.05 0.98
N ARG A 384 12.40 -4.83 2.26
CA ARG A 384 12.85 -5.71 3.34
C ARG A 384 12.07 -7.01 3.32
N VAL A 385 12.40 -7.88 2.36
CA VAL A 385 12.00 -9.29 2.43
C VAL A 385 12.90 -9.96 3.44
N LYS A 386 12.49 -9.85 4.69
CA LYS A 386 12.96 -10.72 5.74
C LYS A 386 12.79 -12.16 5.21
N GLY A 387 13.87 -12.93 5.02
CA GLY A 387 13.82 -14.40 4.82
C GLY A 387 13.84 -14.88 3.37
N VAL A 388 14.65 -14.24 2.52
CA VAL A 388 15.01 -14.81 1.20
C VAL A 388 15.64 -16.21 1.34
N ASP A 389 16.24 -16.48 2.51
CA ASP A 389 16.64 -17.81 2.97
C ASP A 389 15.45 -18.53 3.59
N ASN A 390 14.91 -19.53 2.87
CA ASN A 390 13.90 -20.42 3.43
C ASN A 390 14.57 -21.37 4.44
N PRO A 391 14.19 -21.32 5.74
CA PRO A 391 14.63 -22.35 6.66
C PRO A 391 14.11 -23.71 6.17
N VAL A 392 14.92 -24.75 6.34
CA VAL A 392 14.45 -26.12 6.15
C VAL A 392 13.39 -26.37 7.22
N LEU A 393 12.13 -26.32 6.83
CA LEU A 393 11.02 -26.63 7.73
C LEU A 393 11.01 -28.14 8.02
N PRO A 394 10.65 -28.55 9.25
CA PRO A 394 10.28 -29.94 9.48
C PRO A 394 9.08 -30.31 8.60
N PRO A 395 8.87 -31.60 8.30
CA PRO A 395 7.68 -32.03 7.58
C PRO A 395 6.40 -31.53 8.28
N PRO A 396 5.31 -31.33 7.52
CA PRO A 396 4.04 -30.93 8.11
C PRO A 396 3.58 -31.98 9.13
N PRO A 397 2.80 -31.58 10.16
CA PRO A 397 2.36 -32.49 11.20
C PRO A 397 1.51 -33.65 10.65
N ASP A 398 1.78 -34.87 11.12
CA ASP A 398 1.10 -36.11 10.70
C ASP A 398 -0.31 -36.30 11.32
N ALA A 399 -0.80 -35.36 12.14
CA ALA A 399 -1.95 -35.55 13.02
C ALA A 399 -3.23 -34.81 12.55
N PRO A 400 -4.13 -35.45 11.77
CA PRO A 400 -5.38 -34.83 11.32
C PRO A 400 -6.38 -34.56 12.44
N ASN A 401 -6.30 -35.26 13.59
CA ASN A 401 -7.28 -35.13 14.67
C ASN A 401 -7.11 -33.85 15.52
N ASP A 402 -5.92 -33.24 15.51
CA ASP A 402 -5.62 -32.04 16.31
C ASP A 402 -5.54 -30.76 15.48
N LEU A 403 -5.73 -30.90 14.17
CA LEU A 403 -5.80 -29.82 13.22
C LEU A 403 -7.10 -29.04 13.38
N PHE A 404 -7.02 -27.72 13.52
CA PHE A 404 -8.21 -26.84 13.49
C PHE A 404 -8.20 -25.90 12.29
N LEU A 405 -7.06 -25.77 11.61
CA LEU A 405 -6.91 -25.00 10.39
C LEU A 405 -5.93 -25.72 9.48
N HIS A 406 -6.36 -25.97 8.24
CA HIS A 406 -5.46 -26.36 7.16
C HIS A 406 -5.94 -25.71 5.89
N ALA A 407 -5.01 -25.19 5.11
CA ALA A 407 -5.37 -24.70 3.81
C ALA A 407 -4.23 -24.73 2.82
N ARG A 408 -4.67 -24.80 1.57
CA ARG A 408 -3.86 -24.50 0.41
C ARG A 408 -4.37 -23.22 -0.22
N GLY A 409 -3.57 -22.18 -0.14
CA GLY A 409 -4.00 -20.85 -0.54
C GLY A 409 -2.91 -19.83 -0.31
N PRO A 410 -3.21 -18.55 -0.55
CA PRO A 410 -2.26 -17.48 -0.31
C PRO A 410 -1.66 -17.52 1.09
N VAL A 411 -0.40 -17.92 1.18
CA VAL A 411 0.43 -17.81 2.37
C VAL A 411 1.55 -16.84 2.04
N ILE A 412 1.51 -15.67 2.66
CA ILE A 412 2.42 -14.56 2.40
C ILE A 412 3.27 -14.33 3.65
N GLY A 413 4.58 -14.19 3.45
CA GLY A 413 5.56 -13.92 4.51
C GLY A 413 6.67 -14.95 4.49
N ARG A 414 7.27 -15.20 5.65
CA ARG A 414 8.32 -16.23 5.81
C ARG A 414 7.72 -17.58 6.17
N SER A 415 8.25 -18.62 5.53
CA SER A 415 8.08 -19.99 5.97
C SER A 415 8.53 -20.13 7.43
N ARG A 416 7.65 -20.62 8.31
CA ARG A 416 7.92 -20.70 9.75
C ARG A 416 7.07 -21.76 10.46
N LEU A 417 7.62 -22.28 11.55
CA LEU A 417 6.89 -22.99 12.60
C LEU A 417 6.88 -22.09 13.83
N VAL A 418 5.71 -21.73 14.34
CA VAL A 418 5.55 -20.79 15.44
C VAL A 418 4.57 -21.35 16.48
N SER A 419 4.88 -21.17 17.76
CA SER A 419 3.93 -21.46 18.84
C SER A 419 2.96 -20.29 18.93
N ILE A 420 1.67 -20.56 19.15
CA ILE A 420 0.67 -19.50 19.29
C ILE A 420 0.32 -19.38 20.77
N ASP A 421 0.44 -18.16 21.29
CA ASP A 421 0.09 -17.81 22.68
C ASP A 421 -1.34 -17.27 22.75
N ARG A 422 -1.83 -16.63 21.68
CA ARG A 422 -3.16 -16.00 21.64
C ARG A 422 -3.83 -16.24 20.30
N ILE A 423 -5.11 -16.63 20.31
CA ILE A 423 -5.96 -16.68 19.12
C ILE A 423 -7.08 -15.65 19.30
N ILE A 424 -7.24 -14.75 18.33
CA ILE A 424 -8.36 -13.81 18.28
C ILE A 424 -9.20 -14.18 17.06
N TYR A 425 -10.44 -14.60 17.28
CA TYR A 425 -11.35 -15.02 16.22
C TYR A 425 -12.59 -14.11 16.16
N VAL A 426 -12.89 -13.60 14.97
CA VAL A 426 -14.11 -12.85 14.65
C VAL A 426 -15.02 -13.76 13.81
N PRO A 427 -16.17 -14.23 14.32
CA PRO A 427 -17.08 -15.06 13.53
C PRO A 427 -17.81 -14.25 12.44
N ALA A 428 -17.67 -14.68 11.19
CA ALA A 428 -18.23 -14.00 10.02
C ALA A 428 -19.74 -13.71 10.12
N ARG A 429 -20.51 -14.73 10.52
CA ARG A 429 -21.98 -14.65 10.64
C ARG A 429 -22.44 -13.62 11.66
N VAL A 430 -21.75 -13.52 12.81
CA VAL A 430 -22.12 -12.58 13.87
C VAL A 430 -21.70 -11.17 13.47
N TYR A 431 -20.47 -11.03 12.95
CA TYR A 431 -19.91 -9.75 12.52
C TYR A 431 -20.72 -9.08 11.40
N SER A 432 -21.23 -9.86 10.46
CA SER A 432 -22.01 -9.33 9.31
C SER A 432 -23.39 -8.81 9.70
N ALA A 433 -23.92 -9.21 10.87
CA ALA A 433 -25.21 -8.75 11.39
C ALA A 433 -25.10 -7.45 12.21
N LEU A 434 -23.89 -7.00 12.52
CA LEU A 434 -23.64 -5.79 13.29
C LEU A 434 -23.95 -4.53 12.50
N SER A 435 -24.28 -3.45 13.22
CA SER A 435 -24.27 -2.10 12.66
C SER A 435 -22.83 -1.66 12.35
N VAL A 436 -22.68 -0.68 11.46
CA VAL A 436 -21.38 -0.09 11.10
C VAL A 436 -20.63 0.42 12.35
N GLN A 437 -21.34 1.02 13.30
CA GLN A 437 -20.73 1.53 14.53
C GLN A 437 -20.15 0.39 15.40
N GLU A 438 -20.88 -0.72 15.52
CA GLU A 438 -20.42 -1.90 16.26
C GLU A 438 -19.24 -2.57 15.56
N GLN A 439 -19.22 -2.62 14.22
CA GLN A 439 -18.08 -3.13 13.44
C GLN A 439 -16.81 -2.32 13.69
N TYR A 440 -16.92 -0.98 13.76
CA TYR A 440 -15.79 -0.15 14.19
C TYR A 440 -15.41 -0.40 15.65
N ALA A 441 -16.36 -0.64 16.56
CA ALA A 441 -16.05 -0.97 17.94
C ALA A 441 -15.27 -2.29 18.09
N VAL A 442 -15.56 -3.28 17.24
CA VAL A 442 -14.78 -4.53 17.13
C VAL A 442 -13.33 -4.23 16.76
N ALA A 443 -13.09 -3.44 15.70
CA ALA A 443 -11.74 -3.05 15.28
C ALA A 443 -10.95 -2.35 16.40
N ARG A 444 -11.59 -1.39 17.10
CA ARG A 444 -10.98 -0.67 18.23
C ARG A 444 -10.66 -1.59 19.41
N THR A 445 -11.50 -2.62 19.64
CA THR A 445 -11.28 -3.61 20.70
C THR A 445 -10.10 -4.53 20.37
N ILE A 446 -9.96 -4.96 19.11
CA ILE A 446 -8.76 -5.67 18.63
C ILE A 446 -7.51 -4.80 18.85
N GLY A 447 -7.58 -3.51 18.52
CA GLY A 447 -6.49 -2.57 18.77
C GLY A 447 -6.14 -2.39 20.25
N ARG A 448 -7.09 -2.57 21.17
CA ARG A 448 -6.83 -2.60 22.61
C ARG A 448 -6.16 -3.90 23.03
N LEU A 449 -6.61 -5.04 22.53
CA LEU A 449 -5.98 -6.35 22.78
C LEU A 449 -4.53 -6.40 22.29
N ASN A 450 -4.27 -5.82 21.12
CA ASN A 450 -2.92 -5.70 20.55
C ASN A 450 -1.97 -4.91 21.48
N ARG A 451 -2.50 -4.04 22.34
CA ARG A 451 -1.76 -3.14 23.25
C ARG A 451 -1.94 -3.47 24.73
N GLU A 452 -2.57 -4.59 25.07
CA GLU A 452 -3.05 -4.88 26.42
C GLU A 452 -1.92 -5.04 27.45
N ASP A 453 -0.69 -5.34 27.01
CA ASP A 453 0.50 -5.32 27.87
C ASP A 453 1.71 -4.75 27.09
N PRO A 454 1.90 -3.42 27.09
CA PRO A 454 2.98 -2.80 26.35
C PRO A 454 4.35 -2.95 27.02
N GLU A 455 4.41 -3.28 28.32
CA GLU A 455 5.66 -3.48 29.06
C GLU A 455 6.18 -4.91 28.99
N ARG A 456 5.38 -5.87 28.49
CA ARG A 456 5.83 -7.24 28.24
C ARG A 456 7.04 -7.23 27.30
N ALA A 457 8.15 -7.80 27.77
CA ALA A 457 9.41 -7.86 27.01
C ALA A 457 9.27 -8.55 25.63
N THR A 458 8.32 -9.49 25.51
CA THR A 458 7.94 -10.11 24.24
C THR A 458 6.42 -10.17 24.13
N PRO A 459 5.81 -9.56 23.09
CA PRO A 459 4.37 -9.64 22.87
C PRO A 459 3.94 -11.10 22.62
N PRO A 460 2.69 -11.47 22.96
CA PRO A 460 2.19 -12.81 22.70
C PRO A 460 2.16 -13.12 21.21
N GLN A 461 2.61 -14.32 20.83
CA GLN A 461 2.51 -14.79 19.45
C GLN A 461 1.03 -14.97 19.09
N THR A 462 0.47 -13.99 18.39
CA THR A 462 -0.97 -13.87 18.18
C THR A 462 -1.36 -14.29 16.76
N LEU A 463 -2.34 -15.20 16.66
CA LEU A 463 -3.04 -15.56 15.42
C LEU A 463 -4.41 -14.88 15.41
N LEU A 464 -4.59 -13.96 14.46
CA LEU A 464 -5.83 -13.22 14.24
C LEU A 464 -6.59 -13.84 13.06
N ILE A 465 -7.84 -14.24 13.28
CA ILE A 465 -8.68 -14.91 12.29
C ILE A 465 -9.99 -14.15 12.17
N GLY A 466 -10.44 -13.80 10.97
CA GLY A 466 -11.76 -13.18 10.83
C GLY A 466 -12.18 -12.91 9.41
N PRO A 467 -13.37 -12.31 9.22
CA PRO A 467 -14.04 -12.29 7.95
C PRO A 467 -13.55 -11.17 7.04
N GLY A 468 -13.49 -11.48 5.75
CA GLY A 468 -13.26 -10.51 4.70
C GLY A 468 -11.90 -9.82 4.79
N ARG A 469 -11.84 -8.61 4.24
CA ARG A 469 -10.65 -7.77 4.09
C ARG A 469 -10.37 -6.99 5.37
N TRP A 470 -9.21 -7.20 5.97
CA TRP A 470 -8.75 -6.47 7.15
C TRP A 470 -8.04 -5.19 6.75
N GLY A 471 -8.47 -4.07 7.34
CA GLY A 471 -8.02 -2.71 7.01
C GLY A 471 -8.68 -2.11 5.77
N SER A 472 -9.90 -2.55 5.48
CA SER A 472 -10.86 -1.87 4.62
C SER A 472 -11.45 -0.65 5.33
N THR A 473 -11.71 0.44 4.60
CA THR A 473 -12.50 1.57 5.13
C THR A 473 -14.00 1.31 5.03
N ILE A 474 -14.40 0.27 4.29
CA ILE A 474 -15.78 -0.21 4.15
C ILE A 474 -15.98 -1.48 4.98
N PRO A 475 -16.68 -1.41 6.12
CA PRO A 475 -16.89 -2.56 7.02
C PRO A 475 -17.69 -3.72 6.40
N ALA A 476 -18.47 -3.46 5.35
CA ALA A 476 -19.17 -4.51 4.61
C ALA A 476 -18.22 -5.48 3.86
N LEU A 477 -16.96 -5.08 3.67
CA LEU A 477 -15.94 -5.90 3.01
C LEU A 477 -15.07 -6.70 3.99
N GLY A 478 -15.14 -6.41 5.30
CA GLY A 478 -14.30 -7.03 6.33
C GLY A 478 -14.13 -6.16 7.58
N VAL A 479 -13.05 -6.37 8.34
CA VAL A 479 -12.82 -5.67 9.62
C VAL A 479 -12.04 -4.37 9.41
N PRO A 480 -12.60 -3.19 9.80
CA PRO A 480 -12.01 -1.88 9.49
C PRO A 480 -10.92 -1.47 10.49
N VAL A 481 -9.88 -2.30 10.63
CA VAL A 481 -8.71 -2.00 11.48
C VAL A 481 -7.74 -1.03 10.80
N SER A 482 -7.12 -0.12 11.54
CA SER A 482 -5.87 0.49 11.08
C SER A 482 -4.70 -0.47 11.28
N PHE A 483 -3.60 -0.30 10.54
CA PHE A 483 -2.42 -1.16 10.73
C PHE A 483 -1.88 -1.09 12.17
N SER A 484 -1.90 0.08 12.82
CA SER A 484 -1.52 0.26 14.23
C SER A 484 -2.34 -0.61 15.21
N GLU A 485 -3.56 -1.02 14.83
CA GLU A 485 -4.39 -1.88 15.67
C GLU A 485 -4.00 -3.36 15.62
N ILE A 486 -3.19 -3.75 14.63
CA ILE A 486 -2.75 -5.14 14.46
C ILE A 486 -1.22 -5.27 14.34
N SER A 487 -0.47 -4.19 14.55
CA SER A 487 0.98 -4.13 14.27
C SER A 487 1.84 -5.12 15.05
N ARG A 488 1.33 -5.73 16.12
CA ARG A 488 2.03 -6.74 16.95
C ARG A 488 1.52 -8.17 16.74
N VAL A 489 0.57 -8.37 15.82
CA VAL A 489 0.04 -9.68 15.46
C VAL A 489 1.11 -10.48 14.71
N SER A 490 1.22 -11.78 15.01
CA SER A 490 2.22 -12.66 14.39
C SER A 490 1.71 -13.27 13.08
N ALA A 491 0.42 -13.60 13.03
CA ALA A 491 -0.23 -14.12 11.85
C ALA A 491 -1.66 -13.56 11.72
N LEU A 492 -2.02 -13.07 10.53
CA LEU A 492 -3.35 -12.61 10.15
C LEU A 492 -3.96 -13.58 9.14
N CYS A 493 -5.18 -14.02 9.40
CA CYS A 493 -5.92 -14.98 8.60
C CYS A 493 -7.28 -14.39 8.17
N GLU A 494 -7.39 -14.06 6.89
CA GLU A 494 -8.62 -13.58 6.28
C GLU A 494 -9.46 -14.77 5.80
N LEU A 495 -10.69 -14.87 6.30
CA LEU A 495 -11.70 -15.84 5.85
C LEU A 495 -12.48 -15.24 4.69
N LEU A 496 -12.52 -15.93 3.54
CA LEU A 496 -13.22 -15.50 2.33
C LEU A 496 -14.75 -15.73 2.42
N GLU A 497 -15.34 -15.38 3.56
CA GLU A 497 -16.75 -15.61 3.88
C GLU A 497 -17.44 -14.29 4.26
N MET A 498 -18.00 -13.56 3.28
CA MET A 498 -18.89 -12.41 3.54
C MET A 498 -19.90 -12.11 2.42
N HIS A 499 -19.58 -12.43 1.14
CA HIS A 499 -20.50 -12.26 0.00
C HIS A 499 -20.07 -13.12 -1.20
N ASP A 500 -21.04 -13.68 -1.94
CA ASP A 500 -20.78 -14.30 -3.24
C ASP A 500 -20.19 -13.25 -4.20
N GLY A 501 -18.92 -13.41 -4.59
CA GLY A 501 -18.28 -12.61 -5.64
C GLY A 501 -17.21 -11.61 -5.18
N LEU A 502 -16.97 -11.44 -3.88
CA LEU A 502 -15.82 -10.69 -3.37
C LEU A 502 -14.66 -11.64 -3.07
N MET A 503 -13.86 -11.96 -4.08
CA MET A 503 -12.49 -12.42 -3.81
C MET A 503 -11.76 -11.24 -3.17
N PRO A 504 -11.09 -11.38 -2.02
CA PRO A 504 -10.23 -10.31 -1.56
C PRO A 504 -9.11 -10.16 -2.57
N GLU A 505 -8.98 -8.95 -3.10
CA GLU A 505 -7.67 -8.54 -3.59
C GLU A 505 -6.75 -8.62 -2.37
N VAL A 506 -5.86 -9.61 -2.39
CA VAL A 506 -4.68 -9.57 -1.55
C VAL A 506 -4.08 -8.19 -1.69
N SER A 507 -3.74 -7.59 -0.57
CA SER A 507 -3.32 -6.19 -0.47
C SER A 507 -1.96 -5.91 -1.09
N LEU A 508 -1.44 -6.85 -1.88
CA LEU A 508 -0.18 -6.76 -2.58
C LEU A 508 -0.11 -5.45 -3.38
N GLY A 509 0.98 -4.71 -3.19
CA GLY A 509 1.14 -3.38 -3.79
C GLY A 509 0.64 -2.21 -2.96
N THR A 510 -0.05 -2.44 -1.84
CA THR A 510 -0.61 -1.36 -1.03
C THR A 510 0.29 -0.99 0.15
N HIS A 511 0.15 0.23 0.65
CA HIS A 511 0.84 0.65 1.90
C HIS A 511 0.61 -0.33 3.06
N PHE A 512 -0.61 -0.84 3.22
CA PHE A 512 -0.92 -1.83 4.25
C PHE A 512 -0.10 -3.13 4.07
N PHE A 513 0.12 -3.57 2.84
CA PHE A 513 0.92 -4.77 2.59
C PHE A 513 2.41 -4.54 2.87
N ASN A 514 2.93 -3.36 2.51
CA ASN A 514 4.28 -2.99 2.87
C ASN A 514 4.46 -2.98 4.39
N ASP A 515 3.49 -2.45 5.13
CA ASP A 515 3.48 -2.49 6.59
C ASP A 515 3.47 -3.96 7.12
N LEU A 516 2.65 -4.86 6.55
CA LEU A 516 2.65 -6.29 6.92
C LEU A 516 4.01 -6.96 6.71
N VAL A 517 4.65 -6.72 5.56
CA VAL A 517 5.97 -7.28 5.23
C VAL A 517 7.06 -6.74 6.15
N GLU A 518 7.00 -5.45 6.48
CA GLU A 518 7.98 -4.79 7.34
C GLU A 518 8.04 -5.40 8.74
N VAL A 519 6.87 -5.60 9.35
CA VAL A 519 6.76 -6.21 10.69
C VAL A 519 6.89 -7.74 10.67
N ASP A 520 7.10 -8.35 9.49
CA ASP A 520 7.23 -9.80 9.30
C ASP A 520 5.97 -10.57 9.74
N MET A 521 4.79 -9.97 9.58
CA MET A 521 3.50 -10.61 9.88
C MET A 521 3.18 -11.65 8.81
N LEU A 522 2.86 -12.88 9.23
CA LEU A 522 2.40 -13.90 8.30
C LEU A 522 0.97 -13.61 7.89
N TYR A 523 0.68 -13.56 6.60
CA TYR A 523 -0.68 -13.34 6.10
C TYR A 523 -1.21 -14.58 5.40
N LEU A 524 -2.44 -14.96 5.72
CA LEU A 524 -3.14 -16.13 5.22
C LEU A 524 -4.49 -15.71 4.65
N ALA A 525 -4.84 -16.20 3.47
CA ALA A 525 -6.20 -16.08 2.94
C ALA A 525 -6.82 -17.47 2.78
N LEU A 526 -7.92 -17.71 3.49
CA LEU A 526 -8.59 -19.00 3.56
C LEU A 526 -9.97 -18.93 2.95
N ASP A 527 -10.23 -19.78 1.96
CA ASP A 527 -11.54 -19.99 1.38
C ASP A 527 -12.13 -21.30 1.93
N PRO A 528 -13.07 -21.24 2.89
CA PRO A 528 -13.66 -22.44 3.47
C PRO A 528 -14.53 -23.22 2.48
N ALA A 529 -14.91 -22.63 1.34
CA ALA A 529 -15.65 -23.33 0.29
C ALA A 529 -14.74 -24.23 -0.57
N ARG A 530 -13.41 -24.08 -0.49
CA ARG A 530 -12.47 -24.97 -1.21
C ARG A 530 -12.39 -26.32 -0.52
N LYS A 531 -12.43 -27.39 -1.34
CA LYS A 531 -12.33 -28.79 -0.86
C LYS A 531 -11.06 -29.11 -0.08
N GLU A 532 -9.96 -28.39 -0.33
CA GLU A 532 -8.66 -28.59 0.32
C GLU A 532 -8.46 -27.71 1.56
N THR A 533 -9.47 -26.92 1.96
CA THR A 533 -9.45 -26.09 3.16
C THR A 533 -10.23 -26.77 4.28
N LEU A 534 -9.66 -26.78 5.48
CA LEU A 534 -10.29 -27.15 6.73
C LEU A 534 -10.19 -25.95 7.68
N PHE A 535 -11.32 -25.52 8.21
CA PHE A 535 -11.37 -24.53 9.29
C PHE A 535 -12.45 -24.94 10.28
N ASP A 536 -12.04 -25.42 11.45
CA ASP A 536 -12.95 -25.86 12.51
C ASP A 536 -13.24 -24.72 13.48
N ALA A 537 -14.13 -23.81 13.05
CA ALA A 537 -14.60 -22.70 13.87
C ALA A 537 -15.29 -23.17 15.15
N ALA A 538 -15.96 -24.32 15.13
CA ALA A 538 -16.70 -24.85 16.27
C ALA A 538 -15.74 -25.26 17.39
N ARG A 539 -14.60 -25.88 17.05
CA ARG A 539 -13.55 -26.21 18.02
C ARG A 539 -12.98 -24.96 18.71
N LEU A 540 -12.76 -23.87 17.97
CA LEU A 540 -12.31 -22.61 18.57
C LEU A 540 -13.38 -22.02 19.50
N LEU A 541 -14.64 -21.95 19.07
CA LEU A 541 -15.74 -21.38 19.86
C LEU A 541 -16.13 -22.20 21.09
N ALA A 542 -15.73 -23.48 21.15
CA ALA A 542 -15.92 -24.33 22.33
C ALA A 542 -14.93 -24.03 23.46
N LEU A 543 -13.84 -23.31 23.18
CA LEU A 543 -12.86 -22.89 24.18
C LEU A 543 -13.39 -21.70 25.00
N PRO A 544 -12.82 -21.44 26.19
CA PRO A 544 -13.24 -20.32 27.02
C PRO A 544 -12.89 -18.99 26.35
N ASN A 545 -13.87 -18.09 26.20
CA ASN A 545 -13.62 -16.73 25.74
C ASN A 545 -13.00 -15.89 26.86
N GLN A 546 -11.72 -15.55 26.74
CA GLN A 546 -10.95 -14.79 27.71
C GLN A 546 -11.05 -13.26 27.52
N LEU A 547 -11.84 -12.79 26.55
CA LEU A 547 -11.91 -11.37 26.20
C LEU A 547 -12.19 -10.47 27.40
N THR A 548 -13.23 -10.77 28.19
CA THR A 548 -13.65 -9.95 29.35
C THR A 548 -12.69 -10.05 30.53
N SER A 549 -11.89 -11.12 30.60
CA SER A 549 -10.82 -11.25 31.60
C SER A 549 -9.64 -10.34 31.27
N LEU A 550 -9.27 -10.25 29.99
CA LEU A 550 -8.17 -9.40 29.51
C LEU A 550 -8.56 -7.93 29.43
N LEU A 551 -9.78 -7.65 28.98
CA LEU A 551 -10.33 -6.31 28.83
C LEU A 551 -11.66 -6.20 29.57
N PRO A 552 -11.65 -5.86 30.88
CA PRO A 552 -12.88 -5.56 31.60
C PRO A 552 -13.71 -4.47 30.89
N GLY A 553 -15.03 -4.65 30.81
CA GLY A 553 -15.94 -3.70 30.14
C GLY A 553 -16.15 -3.96 28.64
N SER A 554 -15.70 -5.09 28.10
CA SER A 554 -15.92 -5.50 26.70
C SER A 554 -16.98 -6.61 26.55
N GLU A 555 -17.97 -6.65 27.44
CA GLU A 555 -19.00 -7.70 27.46
C GLU A 555 -19.83 -7.72 26.16
N GLN A 556 -20.15 -6.54 25.61
CA GLN A 556 -20.85 -6.43 24.33
C GLN A 556 -20.02 -7.01 23.17
N GLN A 557 -18.71 -6.80 23.20
CA GLN A 557 -17.82 -7.32 22.16
C GLN A 557 -17.58 -8.83 22.30
N ALA A 558 -17.77 -9.42 23.48
CA ALA A 558 -17.57 -10.85 23.70
C ALA A 558 -18.54 -11.74 22.89
N GLU A 559 -19.64 -11.17 22.37
CA GLU A 559 -20.56 -11.87 21.48
C GLU A 559 -20.00 -12.07 20.06
N VAL A 560 -19.04 -11.23 19.65
CA VAL A 560 -18.49 -11.20 18.27
C VAL A 560 -16.97 -11.35 18.21
N LEU A 561 -16.27 -11.18 19.34
CA LEU A 561 -14.84 -11.42 19.48
C LEU A 561 -14.62 -12.58 20.44
N HIS A 562 -14.00 -13.63 19.94
CA HIS A 562 -13.64 -14.80 20.71
C HIS A 562 -12.11 -14.82 20.89
N VAL A 563 -11.65 -14.64 22.12
CA VAL A 563 -10.22 -14.59 22.46
C VAL A 563 -9.84 -15.82 23.27
N VAL A 564 -8.84 -16.56 22.80
CA VAL A 564 -8.29 -17.73 23.48
C VAL A 564 -6.84 -17.43 23.87
N GLU A 565 -6.52 -17.58 25.15
CA GLU A 565 -5.15 -17.57 25.67
C GLU A 565 -4.62 -19.00 25.78
N LEU A 566 -3.35 -19.19 25.44
CA LEU A 566 -2.64 -20.47 25.48
C LEU A 566 -1.41 -20.38 26.40
N PRO A 567 -1.01 -21.49 27.05
CA PRO A 567 -1.61 -22.83 26.97
C PRO A 567 -2.99 -22.91 27.62
N LEU A 568 -3.82 -23.86 27.17
CA LEU A 568 -5.09 -24.18 27.82
C LEU A 568 -4.86 -24.76 29.23
N GLU A 569 -5.91 -24.86 30.04
CA GLU A 569 -5.84 -25.41 31.41
C GLU A 569 -5.29 -26.84 31.45
N ASP A 570 -5.51 -27.63 30.40
CA ASP A 570 -4.97 -28.99 30.24
C ASP A 570 -3.52 -29.02 29.72
N GLY A 571 -2.90 -27.85 29.56
CA GLY A 571 -1.55 -27.64 29.06
C GLY A 571 -1.44 -27.60 27.54
N ALA A 572 -2.51 -27.84 26.78
CA ALA A 572 -2.45 -27.85 25.32
C ALA A 572 -2.01 -26.49 24.76
N ARG A 573 -1.13 -26.53 23.77
CA ARG A 573 -0.64 -25.36 23.03
C ARG A 573 -1.15 -25.40 21.60
N ALA A 574 -1.12 -24.29 20.88
CA ALA A 574 -1.32 -24.30 19.44
C ALA A 574 0.00 -24.01 18.72
N SER A 575 0.21 -24.64 17.58
CA SER A 575 1.34 -24.38 16.69
C SER A 575 0.83 -24.08 15.29
N LEU A 576 1.48 -23.13 14.63
CA LEU A 576 1.24 -22.78 13.23
C LEU A 576 2.49 -23.12 12.42
N TRP A 577 2.31 -24.00 11.43
CA TRP A 577 3.30 -24.34 10.42
C TRP A 577 2.86 -23.72 9.11
N ALA A 578 3.72 -22.95 8.45
CA ALA A 578 3.44 -22.31 7.17
C ALA A 578 4.63 -22.46 6.21
N ASP A 579 4.37 -23.00 5.02
CA ASP A 579 5.30 -23.08 3.90
C ASP A 579 4.81 -22.14 2.80
N THR A 580 5.49 -21.01 2.64
CA THR A 580 5.12 -19.96 1.70
C THR A 580 5.53 -20.30 0.26
N MET A 581 6.40 -21.29 0.04
CA MET A 581 6.72 -21.76 -1.31
C MET A 581 5.66 -22.73 -1.82
N LYS A 582 5.23 -23.64 -0.96
CA LYS A 582 4.17 -24.62 -1.28
C LYS A 582 2.77 -24.05 -1.09
N GLN A 583 2.65 -22.86 -0.50
CA GLN A 583 1.38 -22.19 -0.22
C GLN A 583 0.47 -23.05 0.65
N GLN A 584 1.07 -23.60 1.72
CA GLN A 584 0.42 -24.51 2.66
C GLN A 584 0.55 -23.98 4.08
N VAL A 585 -0.53 -24.10 4.84
CA VAL A 585 -0.56 -23.75 6.26
C VAL A 585 -1.32 -24.83 7.05
N TYR A 586 -0.81 -25.14 8.23
CA TYR A 586 -1.42 -26.04 9.20
C TYR A 586 -1.37 -25.37 10.57
N CYS A 587 -2.51 -25.29 11.25
CA CYS A 587 -2.56 -24.98 12.66
C CYS A 587 -3.23 -26.13 13.42
N HIS A 588 -2.55 -26.57 14.46
CA HIS A 588 -3.01 -27.67 15.29
C HIS A 588 -2.76 -27.40 16.76
N PHE A 589 -3.54 -28.04 17.61
CA PHE A 589 -3.23 -28.12 19.02
C PHE A 589 -2.18 -29.23 19.26
N THR A 590 -1.31 -29.04 20.24
CA THR A 590 -0.35 -30.02 20.73
C THR A 590 -0.61 -30.23 22.21
N SER A 591 -0.94 -31.46 22.61
CA SER A 591 -0.99 -31.82 24.02
C SER A 591 0.43 -32.02 24.57
N VAL A 592 0.67 -31.72 25.84
CA VAL A 592 1.99 -31.87 26.49
C VAL A 592 2.35 -33.35 26.74
N ASN A 593 1.40 -34.28 26.53
CA ASN A 593 1.62 -35.71 26.68
C ASN A 593 1.65 -36.40 25.31
N GLY A 594 2.84 -36.47 24.70
CA GLY A 594 3.15 -37.26 23.51
C GLY A 594 4.63 -37.61 23.47
#